data_AF-A0A9X8VDB5-F1
#
_entry.id   AF-A0A9X8VDB5-F1
#
_cell.length_a   1.000
_cell.length_b   1.000
_cell.length_c   1.000
_cell.angle_alpha   90.00
_cell.angle_beta   90.00
_cell.angle_gamma   90.00
#
_symmetry.space_group_name_H-M   'P 1'
#
loop_
_entity.id
_entity.type
_entity.pdbx_description
1 polymer ?
#
loop_
_entity_poly.entity_id
_entity_poly.type
_entity_poly.pdbx_seq_one_letter_code
_entity_poly.pdbx_strand_id
1 'polypeptide(L)' 'GGLLVGNMLTLYPQLFGCIVCEVPLLDMQRYTQLSAGASWIAEYGDPSKPEEWAYIKTFSPYHNIQA' A
#
# COMPACT_ATOMS: atom_id res chain seq x y z
N GLY A 1 -8.53 -4.82 -2.65
CA GLY A 1 -8.04 -6.10 -3.20
C GLY A 1 -6.53 -6.09 -3.34
N GLY A 2 -5.98 -5.48 -4.39
CA GLY A 2 -4.55 -5.50 -4.68
C GLY A 2 -3.63 -4.97 -3.57
N LEU A 3 -4.04 -3.96 -2.79
CA LEU A 3 -3.26 -3.48 -1.63
C LEU A 3 -3.06 -4.57 -0.56
N LEU A 4 -4.11 -5.34 -0.25
CA LEU A 4 -4.03 -6.45 0.70
C LEU A 4 -3.04 -7.49 0.19
N VAL A 5 -3.17 -7.86 -1.08
CA VAL A 5 -2.30 -8.84 -1.73
C VAL A 5 -0.84 -8.37 -1.75
N GLY A 6 -0.60 -7.09 -2.05
CA GLY A 6 0.73 -6.48 -1.97
C GLY A 6 1.32 -6.53 -0.56
N ASN A 7 0.51 -6.26 0.47
CA ASN A 7 0.95 -6.39 1.86
C ASN A 7 1.31 -7.84 2.23
N MET A 8 0.51 -8.82 1.79
CA MET A 8 0.82 -10.23 2.03
C MET A 8 2.15 -10.62 1.39
N LEU A 9 2.43 -10.12 0.18
CA LEU A 9 3.71 -10.34 -0.49
C LEU A 9 4.90 -9.75 0.27
N THR A 10 4.77 -8.51 0.78
CA THR A 10 5.92 -7.80 1.37
C THR A 10 6.12 -8.07 2.86
N LEU A 11 5.05 -8.41 3.59
CA LEU A 11 5.09 -8.59 5.04
C LEU A 11 5.03 -10.07 5.46
N TYR A 12 4.41 -10.93 4.66
CA TYR A 12 4.22 -12.35 4.98
C TYR A 12 4.53 -13.30 3.80
N PRO A 13 5.62 -13.09 3.04
CA PRO A 13 5.91 -13.89 1.84
C PRO A 13 6.01 -15.40 2.13
N GLN A 14 6.46 -15.78 3.32
CA GLN A 14 6.60 -17.17 3.76
C GLN A 14 5.28 -17.96 3.84
N LEU A 15 4.13 -17.28 3.84
CA LEU A 15 2.83 -17.93 3.94
C LEU A 15 2.23 -18.31 2.59
N PHE A 16 2.80 -17.84 1.47
CA PHE A 16 2.21 -17.98 0.15
C PHE A 16 3.19 -18.58 -0.85
N GLY A 17 2.81 -19.69 -1.49
CA GLY A 17 3.59 -20.28 -2.59
C GLY A 17 3.46 -19.54 -3.93
N CYS A 18 2.37 -18.78 -4.11
CA CYS A 18 2.12 -17.94 -5.28
C CYS A 18 1.14 -16.82 -4.92
N ILE A 19 1.33 -15.64 -5.52
CA ILE A 19 0.47 -14.47 -5.36
C ILE A 19 0.15 -13.89 -6.74
N VAL A 20 -1.11 -13.55 -6.98
CA VAL A 20 -1.57 -12.81 -8.17
C VAL A 20 -2.16 -11.48 -7.72
N CYS A 21 -1.59 -10.38 -8.19
CA CYS A 21 -1.93 -9.02 -7.77
C CYS A 21 -2.33 -8.17 -8.99
N GLU A 22 -3.61 -7.79 -9.07
CA GLU A 22 -4.16 -7.05 -10.21
C GLU A 22 -4.69 -5.68 -9.80
N VAL A 23 -4.43 -4.69 -10.66
CA VAL A 23 -4.79 -3.26 -10.50
C VAL A 23 -4.57 -2.74 -9.05
N PRO A 24 -3.36 -2.87 -8.46
CA PRO A 24 -3.17 -2.57 -7.05
C PRO A 24 -2.79 -1.10 -6.77
N LEU A 25 -3.06 -0.67 -5.54
CA LEU A 25 -2.42 0.48 -4.90
C LEU A 25 -1.23 -0.05 -4.08
N LEU A 26 0.01 0.23 -4.50
CA LEU A 26 1.22 -0.27 -3.81
C LEU A 26 2.12 0.85 -3.28
N ASP A 27 2.15 2.00 -3.95
CA ASP A 27 2.80 3.20 -3.45
C ASP A 27 1.78 4.03 -2.68
N MET A 28 1.71 3.80 -1.36
CA MET A 28 0.80 4.53 -0.48
C MET A 28 1.31 5.92 -0.11
N GLN A 29 2.53 6.30 -0.48
CA GLN A 29 2.98 7.68 -0.29
C GLN A 29 2.39 8.59 -1.37
N ARG A 30 2.23 8.05 -2.59
CA ARG A 30 1.79 8.83 -3.76
C ARG A 30 0.40 8.46 -4.25
N TYR A 31 -0.28 7.49 -3.64
CA TYR A 31 -1.55 6.99 -4.16
C TYR A 31 -2.58 8.10 -4.40
N THR A 32 -2.64 9.13 -3.55
CA THR A 32 -3.56 10.26 -3.68
C THR A 32 -3.35 11.10 -4.95
N GLN A 33 -2.16 11.04 -5.55
CA GLN A 33 -1.79 11.74 -6.78
C GLN A 33 -2.08 10.93 -8.05
N LEU A 34 -2.54 9.68 -7.91
CA LEU A 34 -2.71 8.75 -9.03
C LEU A 34 -4.18 8.49 -9.32
N SER A 35 -4.64 8.85 -10.51
CA SER A 35 -6.00 8.57 -10.99
C SER A 35 -7.08 9.00 -9.97
N ALA A 36 -7.98 8.10 -9.56
CA ALA A 36 -9.01 8.33 -8.55
C ALA A 36 -8.47 8.25 -7.09
N GLY A 37 -7.15 8.20 -6.91
CA GLY A 37 -6.44 8.06 -5.64
C GLY A 37 -6.96 8.91 -4.50
N ALA A 38 -7.17 10.20 -4.75
CA ALA A 38 -7.65 11.15 -3.75
C ALA A 38 -9.02 10.77 -3.17
N SER A 39 -9.85 10.01 -3.89
CA SER A 39 -11.17 9.58 -3.39
C SER A 39 -11.09 8.59 -2.22
N TRP A 40 -9.93 7.95 -2.01
CA TRP A 40 -9.73 6.98 -0.92
C TRP A 40 -9.02 7.58 0.32
N ILE A 41 -8.82 8.90 0.38
CA ILE A 41 -8.23 9.58 1.56
C ILE A 41 -9.03 9.29 2.83
N ALA A 42 -10.36 9.24 2.74
CA ALA A 42 -11.20 8.93 3.89
C ALA A 42 -11.00 7.49 4.42
N GLU A 43 -10.53 6.57 3.58
CA GLU A 43 -10.30 5.16 3.93
C GLU A 43 -8.87 4.91 4.41
N TYR A 44 -7.87 5.39 3.67
CA TYR A 44 -6.46 5.10 3.96
C TYR A 44 -5.70 6.24 4.64
N GLY A 45 -6.24 7.46 4.63
CA GLY A 45 -5.62 8.69 5.10
C GLY A 45 -4.81 9.44 4.05
N ASP A 46 -4.34 10.62 4.44
CA ASP A 46 -3.60 11.55 3.60
C ASP A 46 -2.08 11.44 3.85
N PRO A 47 -1.32 10.82 2.92
CA PRO A 47 0.12 10.64 3.07
C PRO A 47 0.91 11.96 2.97
N SER A 48 0.27 13.09 2.61
CA SER A 48 0.90 14.41 2.66
C SER A 48 1.04 14.95 4.09
N LYS A 49 0.27 14.41 5.04
CA LYS A 49 0.36 14.75 6.46
C LYS A 49 1.35 13.83 7.18
N PRO A 50 2.42 14.35 7.81
CA PRO A 50 3.45 13.52 8.44
C PRO A 50 2.92 12.52 9.48
N GLU A 51 1.93 12.92 10.26
CA GLU A 51 1.30 12.09 11.29
C GLU A 51 0.51 10.91 10.70
N GLU A 52 -0.16 11.12 9.57
CA GLU A 52 -0.88 10.05 8.88
C GLU A 52 0.11 9.17 8.10
N TRP A 53 1.12 9.78 7.46
CA TRP A 53 2.19 9.05 6.79
C TRP A 53 2.91 8.07 7.72
N ALA A 54 3.13 8.44 8.98
CA ALA A 54 3.80 7.58 9.96
C ALA A 54 3.10 6.21 10.09
N TYR A 55 1.77 6.15 10.06
CA TYR A 55 1.05 4.88 10.06
C TYR A 55 0.90 4.30 8.65
N ILE A 56 0.65 5.11 7.62
CA ILE A 56 0.47 4.64 6.23
C ILE A 56 1.69 3.89 5.72
N LYS A 57 2.88 4.39 6.07
CA LYS A 57 4.16 3.75 5.72
C LYS A 57 4.25 2.30 6.20
N THR A 58 3.62 1.97 7.34
CA THR A 58 3.69 0.61 7.92
C THR A 58 3.06 -0.45 7.03
N PHE A 59 2.11 -0.07 6.16
CA PHE A 59 1.43 -1.00 5.25
C PHE A 59 1.62 -0.64 3.77
N SER A 60 2.53 0.27 3.41
CA SER A 60 2.82 0.56 2.00
C SER A 60 3.69 -0.55 1.41
N PRO A 61 3.20 -1.37 0.47
CA PRO A 61 4.00 -2.45 -0.08
C PRO A 61 5.29 -1.96 -0.74
N TYR A 62 5.22 -0.85 -1.49
CA TYR A 62 6.39 -0.26 -2.15
C TYR A 62 7.53 0.10 -1.19
N HIS A 63 7.20 0.48 0.05
CA HIS A 63 8.19 0.87 1.06
C HIS A 63 8.63 -0.27 1.98
N ASN A 64 7.92 -1.39 1.96
CA ASN A 64 8.16 -2.55 2.82
C ASN A 64 8.83 -3.72 2.09
N ILE A 65 9.08 -3.61 0.78
CA ILE A 65 9.83 -4.63 0.04
C ILE A 65 11.27 -4.72 0.59
N GLN A 66 11.73 -5.94 0.82
CA GLN A 66 13.10 -6.24 1.25
C GLN A 66 13.82 -6.98 0.12
N ALA A 67 15.09 -6.65 -0.12
CA ALA A 67 15.94 -7.22 -1.17
C ALA A 67 16.67 -8.48 -0.70
#